data_AF-A0AAQ4E9W1-F1
#
_entry.id   AF-A0AAQ4E9W1-F1
#
_cell.length_a   1.000
_cell.length_b   1.000
_cell.length_c   1.000
_cell.angle_alpha   90.00
_cell.angle_beta   90.00
_cell.angle_gamma   90.00
#
_symmetry.space_group_name_H-M   'P 1'
#
loop_
_entity.id
_entity.type
_entity.pdbx_description
1 polymer ?
#
loop_
_entity_poly.entity_id
_entity_poly.type
_entity_poly.pdbx_seq_one_letter_code
_entity_poly.pdbx_strand_id
1 'polypeptide(L)'
;MGVPWETVTLTALGRDRQLFFRLLEEARSLALEKEAGRTVVYCAMGSEWRPFGAPRQRRPLDSVILDAGIAERLLADIREFIANPQWYADRGIPYRRGYLLYGPPGCGKTSFIEHSL
;
A
#
# COMPACT_ATOMS: atom_id res chain seq x y z
N MET A 1 21.39 16.41 17.37
CA MET A 1 22.11 17.17 16.33
C MET A 1 21.24 17.17 15.09
N GLY A 2 20.78 18.34 14.65
CA GLY A 2 19.90 18.46 13.49
C GLY A 2 20.68 18.35 12.18
N VAL A 3 20.09 17.72 11.17
CA VAL A 3 20.63 17.73 9.82
C VAL A 3 20.66 19.17 9.30
N PRO A 4 21.79 19.63 8.72
CA PRO A 4 21.89 20.97 8.15
C PRO A 4 20.93 21.11 6.96
N TRP A 5 20.50 22.35 6.71
CA TRP A 5 19.67 22.65 5.54
C TRP A 5 20.48 22.46 4.26
N GLU A 6 19.96 21.65 3.33
CA GLU A 6 20.58 21.41 2.03
C GLU A 6 19.66 21.90 0.90
N THR A 7 20.25 22.41 -0.18
CA THR A 7 19.52 22.88 -1.36
C THR A 7 20.19 22.34 -2.60
N VAL A 8 19.39 21.72 -3.48
CA VAL A 8 19.83 21.17 -4.76
C VAL A 8 19.19 21.98 -5.88
N THR A 9 20.02 22.60 -6.73
CA THR A 9 19.58 23.40 -7.88
C THR A 9 19.99 22.71 -9.17
N LEU A 10 19.02 22.41 -10.04
CA LEU A 10 19.26 21.82 -11.35
C LEU A 10 19.12 22.89 -12.45
N THR A 11 20.14 23.05 -13.28
CA THR A 11 20.17 24.02 -14.38
C THR A 11 20.47 23.29 -15.69
N ALA A 12 19.68 23.55 -16.73
CA ALA A 12 19.88 22.96 -18.06
C ALA A 12 19.78 24.05 -19.14
N LEU A 13 20.51 23.86 -20.24
CA LEU A 13 20.43 24.73 -21.42
C LEU A 13 19.31 24.25 -22.34
N GLY A 14 18.34 25.13 -22.62
CA GLY A 14 17.24 24.83 -23.53
C GLY A 14 15.91 25.42 -23.07
N ARG A 15 14.90 25.37 -23.93
CA ARG A 15 13.51 25.78 -23.60
C ARG A 15 12.62 24.59 -23.25
N ASP A 16 13.14 23.37 -23.37
CA ASP A 16 12.38 22.15 -23.12
C ASP A 16 12.24 21.89 -21.61
N ARG A 17 11.10 22.30 -21.05
CA ARG A 17 10.74 22.03 -19.67
C ARG A 17 10.40 20.55 -19.41
N GLN A 18 10.14 19.76 -20.47
CA GLN A 18 9.84 18.32 -20.33
C GLN A 18 11.04 17.53 -19.79
N LEU A 19 12.26 18.04 -19.95
CA LEU A 19 13.45 17.44 -19.37
C LEU A 19 13.32 17.25 -17.85
N PHE A 20 12.88 18.28 -17.13
CA PHE A 20 12.75 18.21 -15.67
C PHE A 20 11.57 17.32 -15.24
N PHE A 21 10.47 17.31 -16.00
CA PHE A 21 9.35 16.40 -15.74
C PHE A 21 9.77 14.94 -15.92
N ARG A 22 10.51 14.61 -16.98
CA ARG A 22 11.07 13.26 -17.18
C ARG A 22 12.00 12.87 -16.04
N LEU A 23 12.93 13.75 -15.66
CA LEU A 23 13.87 13.48 -14.56
C LEU A 23 13.14 13.25 -13.23
N LEU A 24 12.11 14.05 -12.93
CA LEU A 24 11.30 13.87 -11.73
C LEU A 24 10.52 12.55 -11.76
N GLU A 25 9.94 12.20 -12.90
CA GLU A 25 9.18 10.96 -13.06
C GLU A 25 10.08 9.71 -13.02
N GLU A 26 11.30 9.78 -13.56
CA GLU A 26 12.33 8.75 -13.43
C GLU A 26 12.75 8.59 -11.97
N ALA A 27 13.04 9.69 -11.26
CA ALA A 27 13.40 9.66 -9.85
C ALA A 27 12.26 9.06 -9.00
N ARG A 28 11.02 9.43 -9.27
CA ARG A 28 9.83 8.85 -8.64
C ARG A 28 9.73 7.36 -8.95
N SER A 29 9.90 6.95 -10.21
CA SER A 29 9.83 5.55 -10.62
C SER A 29 10.89 4.71 -9.93
N LEU A 30 12.14 5.18 -9.86
CA LEU A 30 13.23 4.52 -9.16
C LEU A 30 13.01 4.44 -7.65
N ALA A 31 12.42 5.48 -7.05
CA ALA A 31 12.06 5.46 -5.63
C ALA A 31 10.93 4.44 -5.36
N LEU A 32 9.89 4.45 -6.19
CA LEU A 32 8.79 3.48 -6.11
C LEU A 32 9.27 2.05 -6.36
N GLU A 33 10.23 1.81 -7.24
CA GLU A 33 10.78 0.48 -7.52
C GLU A 33 11.56 -0.08 -6.32
N LYS A 34 12.26 0.78 -5.56
CA LYS A 34 12.91 0.38 -4.30
C LYS A 34 11.91 -0.03 -3.21
N GLU A 35 10.69 0.51 -3.27
CA GLU A 35 9.59 0.21 -2.35
C GLU A 35 8.61 -0.83 -2.93
N ALA A 36 8.69 -1.11 -4.22
CA ALA A 36 7.78 -2.00 -4.93
C ALA A 36 7.88 -3.41 -4.36
N GLY A 37 6.71 -3.97 -4.04
CA GLY A 37 6.63 -5.32 -3.48
C GLY A 37 7.03 -5.40 -2.02
N ARG A 38 7.10 -4.29 -1.27
CA ARG A 38 7.28 -4.33 0.19
C ARG A 38 6.05 -3.77 0.93
N THR A 39 5.60 -4.49 1.95
CA THR A 39 4.53 -4.06 2.85
C THR A 39 5.16 -3.46 4.11
N VAL A 40 4.83 -2.20 4.41
CA VAL A 40 5.26 -1.49 5.62
C VAL A 40 4.24 -1.73 6.73
N VAL A 41 4.70 -2.23 7.87
CA VAL A 41 3.85 -2.40 9.06
C VAL A 41 3.93 -1.13 9.89
N TYR A 42 2.79 -0.60 10.32
CA TYR A 42 2.73 0.55 11.23
C TYR A 42 2.27 0.10 12.62
N CYS A 43 2.85 0.69 13.66
CA CYS A 43 2.45 0.48 15.04
C CYS A 43 2.13 1.82 15.71
N ALA A 44 1.16 1.82 16.62
CA ALA A 44 0.82 2.98 17.43
C ALA A 44 1.90 3.22 18.49
N MET A 45 2.55 4.38 18.44
CA MET A 45 3.52 4.86 19.42
C MET A 45 3.00 6.14 20.06
N GLY A 46 2.34 6.00 21.22
CA GLY A 46 1.62 7.10 21.84
C GLY A 46 0.41 7.53 21.00
N SER A 47 0.40 8.77 20.53
CA SER A 47 -0.65 9.33 19.67
C SER A 47 -0.34 9.30 18.17
N GLU A 48 0.79 8.70 17.76
CA GLU A 48 1.25 8.67 16.36
C GLU A 48 1.40 7.24 15.83
N TRP A 49 1.19 7.08 14.53
CA TRP A 49 1.54 5.85 13.81
C TRP A 49 2.96 5.95 13.28
N ARG A 50 3.82 4.99 13.64
CA ARG A 50 5.21 4.94 13.15
C ARG A 50 5.48 3.62 12.43
N PRO A 51 6.30 3.63 11.36
CA PRO A 51 6.76 2.40 10.73
C PRO A 51 7.46 1.50 11.75
N PHE A 52 7.14 0.21 11.72
CA PHE A 52 7.66 -0.79 12.63
C PHE A 52 8.44 -1.86 11.85
N GLY A 53 9.75 -1.91 12.09
CA GLY A 53 10.66 -2.85 11.45
C GLY A 53 11.00 -2.50 9.99
N ALA A 54 11.70 -3.41 9.32
CA ALA A 54 12.01 -3.28 7.90
C ALA A 54 10.77 -3.62 7.04
N PRO A 55 10.58 -2.95 5.89
CA PRO A 55 9.52 -3.30 4.94
C PRO A 55 9.62 -4.78 4.53
N ARG A 56 8.53 -5.53 4.69
CA ARG A 56 8.50 -6.98 4.44
C ARG A 56 8.21 -7.25 2.97
N GLN A 57 8.85 -8.25 2.37
CA GLN A 57 8.48 -8.66 1.01
C GLN A 57 7.01 -9.11 0.96
N ARG A 58 6.27 -8.66 -0.05
CA ARG A 58 4.94 -9.17 -0.36
C ARG A 58 5.07 -10.65 -0.71
N ARG A 59 4.46 -11.52 0.11
CA ARG A 59 4.29 -12.92 -0.26
C ARG A 59 3.14 -13.01 -1.27
N PRO A 60 3.24 -13.87 -2.29
CA PRO A 60 2.15 -14.09 -3.22
C PRO A 60 0.91 -14.58 -2.45
N LEU A 61 -0.27 -14.09 -2.87
CA LEU A 61 -1.58 -14.44 -2.31
C LEU A 61 -1.79 -15.96 -2.23
N ASP A 62 -1.27 -16.68 -3.22
CA ASP A 62 -1.31 -18.14 -3.34
C ASP A 62 -0.59 -18.88 -2.19
N SER A 63 0.24 -18.17 -1.40
CA SER A 63 0.90 -18.74 -0.22
C SER A 63 -0.05 -18.94 0.97
N VAL A 64 -1.28 -18.42 0.92
CA VAL A 64 -2.28 -18.60 1.98
C VAL A 64 -3.39 -19.53 1.51
N ILE A 65 -3.35 -20.74 2.05
CA ILE A 65 -4.37 -21.75 1.80
C ILE A 65 -5.52 -21.51 2.78
N LEU A 66 -6.59 -20.86 2.28
CA LEU A 66 -7.90 -20.88 2.91
C LEU A 66 -8.75 -22.00 2.29
N ASP A 67 -9.91 -22.30 2.90
CA ASP A 67 -10.87 -23.21 2.28
C ASP A 67 -11.28 -22.70 0.89
N ALA A 68 -11.49 -23.65 -0.02
CA ALA A 68 -11.74 -23.38 -1.43
C ALA A 68 -12.89 -22.36 -1.63
N GLY A 69 -12.64 -21.31 -2.40
CA GLY A 69 -13.61 -20.28 -2.73
C GLY A 69 -13.74 -19.13 -1.73
N ILE A 70 -13.17 -19.24 -0.51
CA ILE A 70 -13.24 -18.16 0.48
C ILE A 70 -12.30 -17.02 0.07
N ALA A 71 -11.06 -17.34 -0.31
CA ALA A 71 -10.07 -16.35 -0.72
C ALA A 71 -10.53 -15.58 -1.97
N GLU A 72 -11.06 -16.29 -2.96
CA GLU A 72 -11.54 -15.74 -4.22
C GLU A 72 -12.72 -14.78 -4.01
N ARG A 73 -13.70 -15.18 -3.18
CA ARG A 73 -14.85 -14.33 -2.85
C ARG A 73 -14.43 -13.06 -2.12
N LEU A 74 -13.52 -13.19 -1.15
CA LEU A 74 -13.03 -12.05 -0.38
C LEU A 74 -12.23 -11.08 -1.26
N LEU A 75 -11.36 -11.59 -2.14
CA LEU A 75 -10.61 -10.77 -3.08
C LEU A 75 -11.52 -10.07 -4.11
N ALA A 76 -12.56 -10.75 -4.58
CA ALA A 76 -13.55 -10.14 -5.46
C ALA A 76 -14.27 -8.96 -4.77
N ASP A 77 -14.73 -9.15 -3.53
CA ASP A 77 -15.38 -8.10 -2.74
C ASP A 77 -14.47 -6.89 -2.49
N ILE A 78 -13.20 -7.15 -2.13
CA ILE A 78 -12.19 -6.09 -1.92
C ILE A 78 -11.98 -5.29 -3.21
N ARG A 79 -11.83 -5.96 -4.35
CA ARG A 79 -11.62 -5.30 -5.65
C ARG A 79 -12.84 -4.46 -6.04
N GLU A 80 -14.04 -4.98 -5.84
CA GLU A 80 -15.28 -4.25 -6.12
C GLU A 80 -15.43 -3.02 -5.22
N PHE A 81 -15.12 -3.16 -3.92
CA PHE A 81 -15.15 -2.05 -2.97
C PHE A 81 -14.20 -0.92 -3.39
N ILE A 82 -12.94 -1.27 -3.75
CA ILE A 82 -11.93 -0.31 -4.19
C ILE A 82 -12.32 0.36 -5.52
N ALA A 83 -12.97 -0.37 -6.43
CA ALA A 83 -13.34 0.13 -7.74
C ALA A 83 -14.54 1.09 -7.74
N ASN A 84 -15.40 1.05 -6.71
CA ASN A 84 -16.68 1.75 -6.69
C ASN A 84 -16.82 2.85 -5.60
N PRO A 85 -15.84 3.76 -5.39
CA PRO A 85 -15.96 4.79 -4.35
C PRO A 85 -17.11 5.76 -4.63
N GLN A 86 -17.42 6.04 -5.90
CA GLN A 86 -18.49 6.96 -6.30
C GLN A 86 -19.88 6.46 -5.85
N TRP A 87 -20.11 5.16 -5.89
CA TRP A 87 -21.39 4.56 -5.48
C TRP A 87 -21.74 4.88 -4.01
N TYR A 88 -20.71 4.89 -3.14
CA TYR A 88 -20.82 5.25 -1.73
C TYR A 88 -21.07 6.75 -1.56
N ALA A 89 -20.33 7.58 -2.31
CA ALA A 89 -20.46 9.03 -2.28
C ALA A 89 -21.87 9.49 -2.69
N ASP A 90 -22.40 8.95 -3.79
CA ASP A 90 -23.72 9.29 -4.33
C ASP A 90 -24.87 8.96 -3.35
N ARG A 91 -24.65 7.98 -2.47
CA ARG A 91 -25.63 7.52 -1.47
C ARG A 91 -25.41 8.11 -0.08
N GLY A 92 -24.37 8.94 0.10
CA GLY A 92 -23.99 9.47 1.41
C GLY A 92 -23.56 8.40 2.42
N ILE A 93 -23.13 7.23 1.95
CA ILE A 93 -22.71 6.12 2.81
C ILE A 93 -21.22 6.30 3.11
N PRO A 94 -20.79 6.21 4.39
CA PRO A 94 -19.37 6.25 4.73
C PRO A 94 -18.58 5.18 3.97
N TYR A 95 -17.51 5.59 3.28
CA TYR A 95 -16.64 4.70 2.52
C TYR A 95 -15.73 3.88 3.46
N ARG A 96 -16.31 2.84 4.08
CA ARG A 96 -15.65 1.92 5.01
C ARG A 96 -16.18 0.50 4.80
N ARG A 97 -15.29 -0.48 4.80
CA ARG A 97 -15.62 -1.92 4.70
C ARG A 97 -14.90 -2.67 5.83
N GLY A 98 -15.65 -3.46 6.59
CA GLY A 98 -15.11 -4.29 7.68
C GLY A 98 -15.19 -5.77 7.31
N TYR A 99 -14.12 -6.52 7.56
CA TYR A 99 -14.05 -7.96 7.34
C TYR A 99 -13.81 -8.66 8.68
N LEU A 100 -14.57 -9.73 8.95
CA LEU A 100 -14.41 -10.56 10.14
C LEU A 100 -13.99 -11.98 9.71
N LEU A 101 -12.72 -12.31 9.92
CA LEU A 101 -12.21 -13.67 9.76
C LEU A 101 -12.23 -14.37 11.11
N TYR A 102 -13.00 -15.45 11.26
CA TYR A 102 -13.12 -16.20 12.51
C TYR A 102 -12.82 -17.69 12.29
N GLY A 103 -12.44 -18.39 13.35
CA GLY A 103 -12.16 -19.84 13.34
C GLY A 103 -11.07 -20.22 14.34
N PRO A 104 -10.73 -21.51 14.46
CA PRO A 104 -9.72 -22.01 15.39
C PRO A 104 -8.36 -21.30 15.26
N PRO A 105 -7.55 -21.19 16.33
CA PRO A 105 -6.19 -20.66 16.23
C PRO A 105 -5.37 -21.50 15.24
N GLY A 106 -4.49 -20.84 14.46
CA GLY A 106 -3.65 -21.52 13.47
C GLY A 106 -4.25 -21.67 12.05
N CYS A 107 -5.52 -21.31 11.82
CA CYS A 107 -6.13 -21.39 10.47
C CYS A 107 -5.75 -20.24 9.52
N GLY A 108 -4.52 -19.73 9.56
CA GLY A 108 -4.01 -18.78 8.55
C GLY A 108 -4.65 -17.39 8.47
N LYS A 109 -5.57 -17.01 9.37
CA LYS A 109 -6.30 -15.71 9.33
C LYS A 109 -5.39 -14.49 9.29
N THR A 110 -4.40 -14.40 10.18
CA THR A 110 -3.45 -13.28 10.22
C THR A 110 -2.56 -13.28 8.98
N SER A 111 -2.09 -14.46 8.58
CA SER A 111 -1.30 -14.62 7.35
C SER A 111 -2.06 -14.17 6.12
N PHE A 112 -3.37 -14.45 6.03
CA PHE A 112 -4.21 -13.96 4.94
C PHE A 112 -4.20 -12.43 4.86
N ILE A 113 -4.40 -11.74 5.97
CA ILE A 113 -4.43 -10.27 6.01
C ILE A 113 -3.06 -9.68 5.66
N GLU A 114 -1.97 -10.23 6.21
CA GLU A 114 -0.60 -9.77 5.92
C GLU A 114 -0.18 -9.99 4.46
N HIS A 115 -0.85 -10.89 3.74
CA HIS A 115 -0.46 -11.29 2.38
C HIS A 115 -1.44 -10.83 1.30
N SER A 116 -2.59 -10.26 1.67
CA SER A 116 -3.62 -9.84 0.71
C SER A 116 -3.64 -8.37 0.33
N LEU A 117 -2.83 -7.53 0.99
CA LEU A 117 -2.81 -6.07 0.83
C LEU A 117 -1.42 -5.53 0.47
#